data_AF-A0AAE1X6M9-F1
#
_entry.id   AF-A0AAE1X6M9-F1
#
_cell.length_a   1.000
_cell.length_b   1.000
_cell.length_c   1.000
_cell.angle_alpha   90.00
_cell.angle_beta   90.00
_cell.angle_gamma   90.00
#
_symmetry.space_group_name_H-M   'P 1'
#
loop_
_entity.id
_entity.type
_entity.pdbx_description
1 polymer ?
#
loop_
_entity_poly.entity_id
_entity_poly.type
_entity_poly.pdbx_seq_one_letter_code
_entity_poly.pdbx_strand_id
1 'polypeptide(L)' 'MNIVKIELRNKMDDEWLNDLMACYIERQIFADINDKVILQHFQNMKTRRFQLASRSRRLSQNSGFATDDNRCC' A
#
# COMPACT_ATOMS: atom_id res chain seq x y z
N MET A 1 16.81 29.23 39.04
CA MET A 1 16.35 29.69 37.71
C MET A 1 15.22 28.79 37.24
N ASN A 2 13.98 29.21 37.41
CA ASN A 2 12.81 28.38 37.05
C ASN A 2 12.24 28.73 35.68
N ILE A 3 12.40 29.98 35.23
CA ILE A 3 11.91 30.48 33.92
C ILE A 3 12.59 29.73 32.78
N VAL A 4 13.94 29.70 32.76
CA VAL A 4 14.71 28.96 31.74
C VAL A 4 14.34 27.47 31.67
N LYS A 5 14.06 26.85 32.82
CA LYS A 5 13.65 25.43 32.89
C LYS A 5 12.24 25.20 32.32
N ILE A 6 11.34 26.15 32.50
CA ILE A 6 9.97 26.09 31.96
C ILE A 6 10.01 26.28 30.45
N GLU A 7 10.75 27.27 29.94
CA GLU A 7 10.88 27.50 28.50
C GLU A 7 11.47 26.30 27.77
N LEU A 8 12.51 25.65 28.32
CA LEU A 8 13.09 24.46 27.72
C LEU A 8 12.11 23.29 27.68
N ARG A 9 11.28 23.12 28.72
CA ARG A 9 10.24 22.08 28.75
C ARG A 9 9.13 22.36 27.74
N ASN A 10 8.66 23.61 27.69
CA ASN A 10 7.64 24.01 26.72
C ASN A 10 8.13 23.80 25.29
N LYS A 11 9.39 24.12 24.99
CA LYS A 11 9.99 23.85 23.67
C LYS A 11 10.04 22.35 23.33
N MET A 12 10.41 21.50 24.29
CA MET A 12 10.40 20.05 24.08
C MET A 12 8.98 19.52 23.84
N ASP A 13 7.99 20.04 24.59
CA ASP A 13 6.58 19.67 24.43
C ASP A 13 6.03 20.16 23.08
N ASP A 14 6.42 21.35 22.64
CA ASP A 14 6.04 21.93 21.35
C ASP A 14 6.64 21.16 20.17
N GLU A 15 7.93 20.80 20.24
CA GLU A 15 8.60 19.96 19.23
C GLU A 15 7.93 18.58 19.15
N TRP A 16 7.66 17.94 20.29
CA TRP A 16 6.98 16.66 20.35
C TRP A 16 5.55 16.73 19.80
N LEU A 17 4.80 17.77 20.15
CA LEU A 17 3.47 17.99 19.60
C LEU A 17 3.52 18.21 18.09
N ASN A 18 4.50 18.96 17.59
CA ASN A 18 4.68 19.21 16.16
C ASN A 18 4.95 17.90 15.38
N ASP A 19 5.82 17.04 15.89
CA ASP A 19 6.12 15.74 15.28
C ASP A 19 4.88 14.84 15.27
N LEU A 20 4.09 14.84 16.34
CA LEU A 20 2.82 14.11 16.38
C LEU A 20 1.80 14.68 15.39
N MET A 21 1.68 16.00 15.30
CA MET A 21 0.75 16.66 14.38
C MET A 21 1.06 16.32 12.92
N ALA A 22 2.35 16.23 12.55
CA ALA A 22 2.75 15.76 11.23
C ALA A 22 2.22 14.35 10.95
N CYS A 23 2.38 13.40 11.89
CA CYS A 23 1.85 12.05 11.74
C CYS A 23 0.31 12.01 11.60
N TYR A 24 -0.42 12.87 12.31
CA TYR A 24 -1.88 12.96 12.19
C TYR A 24 -2.32 13.48 10.82
N ILE A 25 -1.64 14.52 10.33
CA ILE A 25 -1.90 15.11 9.01
C ILE A 25 -1.60 14.09 7.92
N GLU A 26 -0.44 13.42 7.98
CA GLU A 26 -0.10 12.35 7.06
C GLU A 26 -1.15 11.24 7.06
N ARG A 27 -1.58 10.78 8.25
CA ARG A 27 -2.60 9.75 8.37
C ARG A 27 -3.94 10.16 7.76
N GLN A 28 -4.33 11.42 7.93
CA GLN A 28 -5.56 11.95 7.32
C GLN A 28 -5.45 11.96 5.80
N ILE A 29 -4.34 12.47 5.27
CA ILE A 29 -4.08 12.47 3.82
C ILE A 29 -4.10 11.04 3.26
N PHE A 30 -3.48 10.08 3.96
CA PHE A 30 -3.51 8.67 3.54
C PHE A 30 -4.90 8.05 3.58
N ALA A 31 -5.76 8.44 4.53
CA ALA A 31 -7.13 7.95 4.60
C ALA A 31 -8.01 8.44 3.43
N ASP A 32 -7.72 9.63 2.90
CA ASP A 32 -8.45 10.22 1.78
C ASP A 32 -8.03 9.61 0.41
N ILE A 33 -6.84 9.00 0.34
CA ILE A 33 -6.33 8.37 -0.89
C ILE A 33 -6.94 6.97 -1.05
N ASN A 34 -7.53 6.71 -2.22
CA ASN A 34 -8.07 5.40 -2.55
C ASN A 34 -6.96 4.35 -2.76
N ASP A 35 -7.07 3.20 -2.10
CA ASP A 35 -6.18 2.04 -2.23
C ASP A 35 -5.86 1.67 -3.68
N LYS A 36 -6.84 1.80 -4.59
CA LYS A 36 -6.63 1.48 -6.02
C LYS A 36 -5.56 2.36 -6.66
N VAL A 37 -5.50 3.63 -6.27
CA VAL A 37 -4.52 4.60 -6.79
C VAL A 37 -3.13 4.24 -6.25
N ILE A 38 -3.04 3.91 -4.96
CA ILE A 38 -1.81 3.45 -4.30
C ILE A 38 -1.30 2.19 -5.00
N LEU A 39 -2.17 1.20 -5.21
CA LEU A 39 -1.82 -0.05 -5.88
C LEU A 39 -1.37 0.15 -7.33
N GLN A 40 -2.05 0.99 -8.10
CA GLN A 40 -1.66 1.29 -9.49
C GLN A 40 -0.32 2.02 -9.57
N HIS A 41 -0.11 3.06 -8.75
CA HIS A 41 1.17 3.74 -8.66
C HIS A 41 2.29 2.75 -8.35
N PHE A 42 2.00 1.84 -7.42
CA PHE A 42 2.92 0.81 -6.97
C PHE A 42 3.19 -0.30 -7.98
N GLN A 43 2.23 -0.66 -8.82
CA GLN A 43 2.39 -1.59 -9.94
C GLN A 43 3.17 -0.96 -11.11
N ASN A 44 3.00 0.34 -11.34
CA ASN A 44 3.66 1.07 -12.42
C ASN A 44 5.15 1.33 -12.15
N MET A 45 5.61 1.14 -10.92
CA MET A 45 7.03 1.23 -10.61
C MET A 45 7.80 0.03 -11.15
N LYS A 46 8.83 0.32 -11.96
CA LYS A 46 9.59 -0.66 -12.77
C LYS A 46 10.33 -1.74 -11.95
N THR A 47 10.57 -1.53 -10.66
CA THR A 47 11.45 -2.36 -9.81
C THR A 47 10.74 -2.88 -8.55
N ARG A 48 9.60 -3.56 -8.70
CA ARG A 48 8.89 -4.18 -7.57
C ARG A 48 8.82 -5.71 -7.70
N ARG A 49 9.21 -6.41 -6.62
CA ARG A 49 9.26 -7.90 -6.53
C ARG A 49 7.89 -8.59 -6.56
N PHE A 50 6.80 -7.84 -6.43
CA PHE A 50 5.45 -8.40 -6.35
C PHE A 50 4.54 -7.70 -7.35
N GLN A 51 4.24 -8.39 -8.45
CA GLN A 51 3.16 -8.02 -9.36
C GLN A 51 1.90 -8.71 -8.87
N LEU A 52 0.84 -7.94 -8.63
CA LEU A 52 -0.47 -8.54 -8.38
C LEU A 52 -0.87 -9.29 -9.66
N ALA A 53 -0.99 -10.61 -9.57
CA ALA A 53 -1.44 -11.42 -10.69
C ALA A 53 -2.79 -10.89 -11.17
N SER A 54 -2.81 -10.29 -12.36
CA SER A 54 -4.04 -9.83 -12.98
C SER A 54 -4.98 -11.01 -13.07
N ARG A 55 -6.09 -10.94 -12.33
CA ARG A 55 -7.15 -11.94 -12.23
C ARG A 55 -7.40 -12.59 -13.61
N SER A 56 -6.93 -13.83 -13.77
CA SER A 56 -7.08 -14.60 -15.01
C SER A 56 -8.57 -14.68 -15.37
N ARG A 57 -8.95 -13.96 -16.42
CA ARG A 57 -10.27 -14.08 -17.05
C ARG A 57 -10.07 -14.63 -18.47
N ARG A 58 -9.62 -15.88 -18.57
CA ARG A 58 -9.95 -16.77 -19.68
C ARG A 58 -10.89 -17.82 -19.10
N LEU A 59 -12.17 -17.50 -19.04
CA LEU A 59 -13.14 -18.06 -19.99
C LEU A 59 -12.89 -19.57 -20.18
N SER A 60 -13.33 -20.34 -19.19
CA SER A 60 -13.96 -21.62 -19.47
C SER A 60 -15.11 -21.33 -20.43
N GLN A 61 -14.85 -21.49 -21.73
CA GLN A 61 -15.84 -21.73 -22.77
C GLN A 61 -15.12 -21.99 -24.10
N ASN A 62 -15.22 -23.24 -24.52
CA ASN A 62 -15.14 -23.76 -25.89
C ASN A 62 -13.76 -24.07 -26.47
N SER A 63 -13.40 -25.36 -26.40
CA SER A 63 -13.27 -26.17 -27.61
C SER A 63 -13.24 -27.65 -27.24
N GLY A 64 -14.34 -28.35 -27.48
CA GLY A 64 -14.28 -29.79 -27.66
C GLY A 64 -13.50 -30.08 -28.94
N PHE A 65 -12.49 -30.94 -28.84
CA PHE A 65 -11.99 -31.70 -29.97
C PHE A 65 -11.58 -33.07 -29.43
N ALA A 66 -12.31 -34.09 -29.88
CA ALA A 66 -12.11 -35.47 -29.51
C ALA A 66 -10.77 -35.99 -30.04
N THR A 67 -10.08 -36.78 -29.23
CA THR A 67 -9.50 -38.09 -29.61
C THR A 67 -9.26 -38.85 -28.31
N ASP A 68 -10.20 -39.74 -27.97
CA ASP A 68 -9.93 -40.90 -27.13
C ASP A 68 -9.03 -41.84 -27.94
N ASP A 69 -7.72 -41.76 -27.71
CA ASP A 69 -6.75 -42.73 -28.21
C ASP A 69 -5.74 -43.08 -27.11
N ASN A 70 -6.18 -44.00 -26.26
CA ASN A 70 -5.43 -45.15 -25.77
C ASN A 70 -3.88 -45.03 -25.69
N ARG A 71 -3.37 -44.62 -24.51
CA ARG A 71 -2.07 -45.00 -23.92
C ARG A 71 -2.00 -44.37 -22.52
N CYS A 72 -1.65 -45.02 -21.43
CA CYS A 72 -0.77 -46.17 -21.25
C CYS A 72 -1.08 -46.87 -19.92
N CYS A 73 -0.55 -48.08 -19.81
CA CYS A 73 -0.43 -48.94 -18.63
C CYS A 73 0.04 -48.24 -17.35
#